data_AF-A0A925YNF1-F1
#
_entry.id   AF-A0A925YNF1-F1
#
_cell.length_a   1.000
_cell.length_b   1.000
_cell.length_c   1.000
_cell.angle_alpha   90.00
_cell.angle_beta   90.00
_cell.angle_gamma   90.00
#
_symmetry.space_group_name_H-M   'P 1'
#
loop_
_entity.id
_entity.type
_entity.pdbx_description
1 polymer ?
#
loop_
_entity_poly.entity_id
_entity_poly.type
_entity_poly.pdbx_seq_one_letter_code
_entity_poly.pdbx_strand_id
1 'polypeptide(L)'
;MKLTTVILLSTMLHVHAGGFGQANVTISLKNADLPRIFYEVKKKTGITFLYSDDVLPGQKKFDVNVREKPITTFLDDLFVNSGLSYKFFGNNL
;
A
#
# COMPACT_ATOMS: atom_id res chain seq x y z
N MET A 1 -7.04 -46.35 3.66
CA MET A 1 -7.13 -45.26 2.65
C MET A 1 -8.04 -44.15 3.17
N LYS A 2 -7.55 -43.34 4.12
CA LYS A 2 -8.31 -42.21 4.71
C LYS A 2 -7.39 -41.03 5.03
N LEU A 3 -6.13 -41.30 5.33
CA LEU A 3 -5.11 -40.28 5.63
C LEU A 3 -4.67 -39.47 4.41
N THR A 4 -4.67 -40.08 3.21
CA THR A 4 -4.26 -39.43 1.96
C THR A 4 -5.19 -38.27 1.56
N THR A 5 -6.48 -38.37 1.86
CA THR A 5 -7.46 -37.31 1.54
C THR A 5 -7.26 -36.06 2.40
N VAL A 6 -6.81 -36.21 3.66
CA VAL A 6 -6.62 -35.08 4.58
C VAL A 6 -5.37 -34.27 4.22
N ILE A 7 -4.29 -34.95 3.80
CA ILE A 7 -3.05 -34.28 3.39
C ILE A 7 -3.24 -33.53 2.05
N LEU A 8 -4.03 -34.09 1.12
CA LEU A 8 -4.31 -33.45 -0.18
C LEU A 8 -5.17 -32.18 -0.05
N LEU A 9 -6.05 -32.11 0.96
CA LEU A 9 -6.86 -30.92 1.22
C LEU A 9 -6.04 -29.80 1.89
N SER A 10 -5.04 -30.15 2.68
CA SER A 10 -4.22 -29.19 3.45
C SER A 10 -3.26 -28.37 2.56
N THR A 11 -2.78 -28.94 1.44
CA THR A 11 -1.83 -28.27 0.53
C THR A 11 -2.51 -27.31 -0.45
N MET A 12 -3.83 -27.40 -0.64
CA MET A 12 -4.58 -26.52 -1.56
C MET A 12 -4.86 -25.13 -0.99
N LEU A 13 -4.59 -24.90 0.30
CA LEU A 13 -4.95 -23.65 1.00
C LEU A 13 -3.78 -22.70 1.25
N HIS A 14 -2.70 -22.79 0.47
CA HIS A 14 -1.64 -21.78 0.45
C HIS A 14 -1.87 -20.80 -0.71
N VAL A 15 -2.97 -20.04 -0.65
CA VAL A 15 -3.15 -18.87 -1.53
C VAL A 15 -2.40 -17.69 -0.91
N HIS A 16 -1.08 -17.65 -1.12
CA HIS A 16 -0.33 -16.42 -0.90
C HIS A 16 -0.63 -15.48 -2.08
N ALA A 17 -1.66 -14.65 -1.95
CA ALA A 17 -1.92 -13.61 -2.92
C ALA A 17 -0.86 -12.51 -2.74
N GLY A 18 0.23 -12.58 -3.52
CA GLY A 18 1.20 -11.48 -3.63
C GLY A 18 0.59 -10.29 -4.39
N GLY A 19 -0.45 -9.67 -3.82
CA GLY A 19 -1.13 -8.52 -4.39
C GLY A 19 -0.68 -7.23 -3.69
N PHE A 20 -0.57 -6.14 -4.46
CA PHE A 20 -0.14 -4.82 -3.94
C PHE A 20 -0.91 -4.35 -2.69
N GLY A 21 -2.15 -4.82 -2.48
CA GLY A 21 -2.99 -4.45 -1.34
C GLY A 21 -2.75 -5.20 -0.02
N GLN A 22 -1.90 -6.23 0.02
CA GLN A 22 -1.61 -6.98 1.26
C GLN A 22 -0.44 -6.42 2.08
N ALA A 23 0.29 -5.43 1.54
CA ALA A 23 1.34 -4.77 2.29
C ALA A 23 0.74 -3.85 3.36
N ASN A 24 1.21 -4.01 4.59
CA ASN A 24 0.83 -3.19 5.72
C ASN A 24 1.83 -2.03 5.88
N VAL A 25 1.32 -0.84 6.16
CA VAL A 25 2.11 0.37 6.38
C VAL A 25 2.02 0.80 7.83
N THR A 26 3.18 1.02 8.43
CA THR A 26 3.31 1.66 9.75
C THR A 26 4.25 2.84 9.63
N ILE A 27 3.67 4.04 9.59
CA ILE A 27 4.40 5.31 9.50
C ILE A 27 3.74 6.35 10.43
N SER A 28 4.58 7.15 11.08
CA SER A 28 4.13 8.27 11.89
C SER A 28 4.94 9.49 11.46
N LEU A 29 4.30 10.38 10.73
CA LEU A 29 4.89 11.58 10.15
C LEU A 29 4.00 12.76 10.52
N LYS A 30 4.60 13.79 11.13
CA LYS A 30 3.94 15.06 11.38
C LYS A 30 4.46 16.12 10.43
N ASN A 31 3.57 16.99 9.98
CA ASN A 31 3.90 18.13 9.15
C ASN A 31 4.76 17.74 7.92
N ALA A 32 4.41 16.63 7.26
CA ALA A 32 5.18 16.05 6.16
C ALA A 32 4.55 16.35 4.79
N ASP A 33 5.40 16.52 3.79
CA ASP A 33 4.99 16.66 2.39
C ASP A 33 4.66 15.30 1.76
N LEU A 34 3.79 15.28 0.74
CA LEU A 34 3.45 14.06 -0.01
C LEU A 34 4.68 13.27 -0.50
N PRO A 35 5.71 13.90 -1.11
CA PRO A 35 6.93 13.21 -1.52
C PRO A 35 7.63 12.49 -0.38
N ARG A 36 7.66 13.10 0.82
CA ARG A 36 8.28 12.50 2.00
C ARG A 36 7.48 11.31 2.51
N ILE A 37 6.16 11.42 2.47
CA ILE A 37 5.24 10.32 2.81
C ILE A 37 5.46 9.16 1.85
N PHE A 38 5.45 9.40 0.53
CA PHE A 38 5.67 8.36 -0.48
C PHE A 38 7.03 7.68 -0.35
N TYR A 39 8.08 8.45 0.00
CA TYR A 39 9.40 7.89 0.26
C TYR A 39 9.42 6.92 1.45
N GLU A 40 8.79 7.28 2.56
CA GLU A 40 8.72 6.41 3.73
C GLU A 40 7.84 5.19 3.48
N VAL A 41 6.73 5.35 2.73
CA VAL A 41 5.87 4.24 2.31
C VAL A 41 6.64 3.28 1.39
N LYS A 42 7.40 3.80 0.43
CA LYS A 42 8.28 3.00 -0.44
C LYS A 42 9.27 2.18 0.38
N LYS A 43 9.89 2.77 1.40
CA LYS A 43 10.82 2.06 2.29
C LYS A 43 10.16 0.94 3.09
N LYS A 44 8.88 1.07 3.44
CA LYS A 44 8.14 0.05 4.21
C LYS A 44 7.50 -1.03 3.36
N THR A 45 7.04 -0.69 2.16
CA THR A 45 6.25 -1.59 1.29
C THR A 45 6.97 -2.06 0.04
N GLY A 46 8.07 -1.42 -0.35
CA GLY A 46 8.76 -1.65 -1.62
C GLY A 46 8.05 -1.03 -2.84
N ILE A 47 6.91 -0.36 -2.66
CA ILE A 47 6.12 0.19 -3.77
C ILE A 47 6.73 1.53 -4.23
N THR A 48 6.93 1.70 -5.54
CA THR A 48 7.37 2.98 -6.11
C THR A 48 6.18 3.81 -6.55
N PHE A 49 6.13 5.07 -6.12
CA PHE A 49 5.11 6.04 -6.50
C PHE A 49 5.60 6.87 -7.69
N LEU A 50 4.74 7.01 -8.70
CA LEU A 50 4.93 7.88 -9.85
C LEU A 50 3.91 9.02 -9.76
N TYR A 51 4.39 10.25 -9.83
CA TYR A 51 3.60 11.47 -9.77
C TYR A 51 4.30 12.58 -10.55
N SER A 52 3.54 13.57 -11.04
CA SER A 52 4.08 14.80 -11.61
C SER A 52 4.10 15.92 -10.56
N ASP A 53 5.04 16.85 -10.67
CA ASP A 53 5.16 17.96 -9.72
C ASP A 53 3.91 18.87 -9.77
N ASP A 54 3.35 19.11 -10.96
CA ASP A 54 2.13 19.89 -11.19
C ASP A 54 0.86 19.35 -10.50
N VAL A 55 0.79 18.04 -10.24
CA VAL A 55 -0.40 17.44 -9.59
C VAL A 55 -0.29 17.44 -8.07
N LEU A 56 0.91 17.63 -7.53
CA LEU A 56 1.08 17.71 -6.09
C LEU A 56 0.74 19.14 -5.64
N PRO A 57 -0.09 19.29 -4.60
CA PRO A 57 -0.28 20.59 -3.97
C PRO A 57 1.03 20.94 -3.27
N GLY A 58 1.95 21.57 -4.00
CA GLY A 58 3.20 22.08 -3.48
C GLY A 58 2.88 22.93 -2.25
N GLN A 59 3.43 22.56 -1.10
CA GLN A 59 3.27 23.18 0.23
C GLN A 59 2.16 22.65 1.15
N LYS A 60 1.28 21.73 0.73
CA LYS A 60 0.28 21.17 1.67
C LYS A 60 0.95 20.14 2.60
N LYS A 61 0.97 20.44 3.89
CA LYS A 61 1.51 19.55 4.94
C LYS A 61 0.41 18.60 5.41
N PHE A 62 0.78 17.35 5.62
CA PHE A 62 -0.12 16.31 6.12
C PHE A 62 0.45 15.69 7.39
N ASP A 63 -0.42 15.49 8.37
CA ASP A 63 -0.15 14.71 9.56
C ASP A 63 -0.70 13.30 9.35
N VAL A 64 0.21 12.34 9.26
CA VAL A 64 -0.10 10.94 8.97
C VAL A 64 0.35 10.10 10.15
N ASN A 65 -0.61 9.48 10.84
CA ASN A 65 -0.31 8.52 11.89
C ASN A 65 -1.03 7.20 11.62
N VAL A 66 -0.27 6.22 11.15
CA VAL A 66 -0.81 4.97 10.63
C VAL A 66 -0.02 3.81 11.21
N ARG A 67 -0.73 2.81 11.74
CA ARG A 67 -0.15 1.61 12.35
C ARG A 67 -0.85 0.39 11.76
N GLU A 68 -0.07 -0.50 11.17
CA GLU A 68 -0.54 -1.77 10.57
C GLU A 68 -1.80 -1.58 9.72
N LYS A 69 -1.78 -0.59 8.83
CA LYS A 69 -2.90 -0.33 7.93
C LYS A 69 -2.58 -0.85 6.55
N PRO A 70 -3.53 -1.49 5.84
CA PRO A 70 -3.34 -1.86 4.44
C PRO A 70 -2.98 -0.63 3.60
N ILE A 71 -2.00 -0.79 2.70
CA ILE A 71 -1.55 0.30 1.83
C ILE A 71 -2.70 0.90 1.02
N THR A 72 -3.63 0.09 0.53
CA THR A 72 -4.81 0.55 -0.22
C THR A 72 -5.66 1.49 0.61
N THR A 73 -5.99 1.11 1.83
CA THR A 73 -6.77 1.94 2.77
C THR A 73 -6.00 3.19 3.13
N PHE A 74 -4.69 3.07 3.39
CA PHE A 74 -3.85 4.24 3.66
C PHE A 74 -3.86 5.26 2.51
N LEU A 75 -3.72 4.79 1.26
CA LEU A 75 -3.76 5.67 0.08
C LEU A 75 -5.15 6.27 -0.10
N ASP A 76 -6.21 5.50 0.12
CA ASP A 76 -7.59 5.99 0.07
C ASP A 76 -7.80 7.16 1.06
N ASP A 77 -7.41 6.98 2.32
CA ASP A 77 -7.47 8.05 3.34
C ASP A 77 -6.59 9.26 3.01
N LEU A 78 -5.41 9.04 2.43
CA LEU A 78 -4.51 10.13 2.05
C LEU A 78 -5.09 10.96 0.89
N PHE A 79 -5.79 10.29 -0.03
CA PHE A 79 -6.28 10.90 -1.27
C PHE A 79 -7.73 11.38 -1.22
N VAL A 80 -8.56 10.87 -0.30
CA VAL A 80 -9.99 11.23 -0.17
C VAL A 80 -10.22 12.73 0.04
N ASN A 81 -9.30 13.43 0.71
CA ASN A 81 -9.38 14.87 0.98
C ASN A 81 -8.52 15.74 0.05
N SER A 82 -7.74 15.13 -0.84
CA SER A 82 -6.87 15.86 -1.77
C SER A 82 -7.38 15.88 -3.21
N GLY A 83 -8.45 15.12 -3.52
CA GLY A 83 -9.01 15.03 -4.87
C GLY A 83 -8.10 14.29 -5.86
N LEU A 84 -7.06 13.63 -5.34
CA LEU A 84 -6.12 12.85 -6.12
C LEU A 84 -6.67 11.43 -6.30
N SER A 85 -6.32 10.80 -7.41
CA SER A 85 -6.66 9.41 -7.66
C SER A 85 -5.39 8.62 -7.93
N TYR A 86 -5.34 7.38 -7.48
CA TYR A 86 -4.20 6.50 -7.64
C TYR A 86 -4.59 5.26 -8.43
N LYS A 87 -3.63 4.69 -9.16
CA LYS A 87 -3.77 3.40 -9.84
C LYS A 87 -2.55 2.55 -9.58
N PHE A 88 -2.77 1.28 -9.29
CA PHE A 88 -1.70 0.31 -9.27
C PHE A 88 -1.31 -0.01 -10.70
N PHE A 89 -0.09 0.32 -11.08
CA PHE A 89 0.53 -0.18 -12.29
C PHE A 89 1.16 -1.54 -11.98
N GLY A 90 0.38 -2.61 -12.14
CA GLY A 90 0.91 -3.96 -12.13
C GLY A 90 1.63 -4.22 -13.45
N ASN A 91 2.89 -4.63 -13.38
CA ASN A 91 3.68 -5.09 -14.53
C ASN A 91 3.01 -6.34 -15.14
N ASN A 92 2.02 -6.11 -16.01
CA ASN A 92 1.58 -7.10 -16.99
C ASN A 92 2.53 -6.95 -18.18
N LEU A 93 3.66 -7.65 -18.09
CA LEU A 93 4.43 -8.12 -19.25
C LEU A 93 4.23 -9.64 -19.29
#